data_AF-A0A7C3UKQ1-F1
#
_entry.id   AF-A0A7C3UKQ1-F1
#
_cell.length_a   1.000
_cell.length_b   1.000
_cell.length_c   1.000
_cell.angle_alpha   90.00
_cell.angle_beta   90.00
_cell.angle_gamma   90.00
#
_symmetry.space_group_name_H-M   'P 1'
#
loop_
_entity.id
_entity.type
_entity.pdbx_description
1 polymer ?
#
loop_
_entity_poly.entity_id
_entity_poly.type
_entity_poly.pdbx_seq_one_letter_code
_entity_poly.pdbx_strand_id
1 'polypeptide(L)'
;MSKKAFSSIVGIFILTATVIMLSAFIFLAFPLKIPEKPPFVLYSVGKELNSCNGCTDDQVVLLIHKGGDCVDVKRITIHVRVIRDNEVIAWFKLWNFPWRGNYTLKDSGVSYLDDDGDTEKSETNKIIIDTRGPSHQPWLGELAERYGDGFWCMGEQIGFRIKKTGLDLQYGDTVELTLIWDSKSVIIRERIRVLSDVP
;
A
#
# COMPACT_ATOMS: atom_id res chain seq x y z
N MET A 1 -66.35 38.84 0.71
CA MET A 1 -65.40 37.96 1.46
C MET A 1 -64.85 36.93 0.49
N SER A 2 -63.59 36.48 0.64
CA SER A 2 -62.87 35.51 -0.21
C SER A 2 -61.98 36.08 -1.33
N LYS A 3 -60.95 36.85 -0.95
CA LYS A 3 -59.73 37.01 -1.79
C LYS A 3 -58.44 36.57 -1.07
N LYS A 4 -58.54 36.08 0.18
CA LYS A 4 -57.38 35.68 0.99
C LYS A 4 -57.03 34.18 0.91
N ALA A 5 -57.96 33.32 0.47
CA ALA A 5 -57.73 31.87 0.45
C ALA A 5 -56.86 31.37 -0.73
N PHE A 6 -56.93 32.04 -1.89
CA PHE A 6 -56.16 31.64 -3.08
C PHE A 6 -54.65 31.94 -2.98
N SER A 7 -54.26 33.00 -2.26
CA SER A 7 -52.85 33.39 -2.10
C SER A 7 -52.06 32.43 -1.21
N SER A 8 -52.70 31.87 -0.18
CA SER A 8 -52.04 30.94 0.75
C SER A 8 -51.68 29.61 0.09
N ILE A 9 -52.54 29.13 -0.81
CA ILE A 9 -52.36 27.83 -1.50
C ILE A 9 -51.21 27.92 -2.50
N VAL A 10 -51.16 29.00 -3.30
CA VAL A 10 -50.08 29.22 -4.28
C VAL A 10 -48.72 29.39 -3.59
N GLY A 11 -48.67 30.09 -2.46
CA GLY A 11 -47.44 30.22 -1.66
C GLY A 11 -46.91 28.87 -1.18
N ILE A 12 -47.80 27.96 -0.75
CA ILE A 12 -47.41 26.61 -0.32
C ILE A 12 -46.84 25.80 -1.50
N PHE A 13 -47.45 25.87 -2.69
CA PHE A 13 -46.96 25.17 -3.88
C PHE A 13 -45.59 25.67 -4.34
N ILE A 14 -45.37 26.99 -4.31
CA ILE A 14 -44.06 27.56 -4.65
C ILE A 14 -43.02 27.12 -3.63
N LEU A 15 -43.32 27.23 -2.33
CA LEU A 15 -42.40 26.83 -1.27
C LEU A 15 -42.02 25.35 -1.40
N THR A 16 -43.00 24.46 -1.58
CA THR A 16 -42.75 23.02 -1.76
C THR A 16 -41.94 22.74 -3.03
N ALA A 17 -42.25 23.38 -4.15
CA ALA A 17 -41.48 23.22 -5.38
C ALA A 17 -40.02 23.67 -5.20
N THR A 18 -39.77 24.79 -4.52
CA THR A 18 -38.40 25.26 -4.23
C THR A 18 -37.65 24.32 -3.30
N VAL A 19 -38.29 23.79 -2.24
CA VAL A 19 -37.64 22.85 -1.32
C VAL A 19 -37.27 21.55 -2.04
N ILE A 20 -38.13 21.04 -2.93
CA ILE A 20 -37.86 19.84 -3.72
C ILE A 20 -36.72 20.09 -4.72
N MET A 21 -36.71 21.23 -5.42
CA MET A 21 -35.61 21.57 -6.32
C MET A 21 -34.28 21.73 -5.56
N LEU A 22 -34.30 22.41 -4.41
CA LEU A 22 -33.09 22.66 -3.63
C LEU A 22 -32.53 21.35 -3.04
N SER A 23 -33.39 20.45 -2.56
CA SER A 23 -32.96 19.15 -2.04
C SER A 23 -32.35 18.28 -3.15
N ALA A 24 -32.98 18.22 -4.32
CA ALA A 24 -32.43 17.49 -5.47
C ALA A 24 -31.08 18.08 -5.93
N PHE A 25 -30.94 19.41 -5.91
CA PHE A 25 -29.69 20.08 -6.27
C PHE A 25 -28.56 19.75 -5.31
N ILE A 26 -28.81 19.67 -4.00
CA ILE A 26 -27.78 19.31 -3.01
C ILE A 26 -27.23 17.90 -3.26
N PHE A 27 -28.09 16.91 -3.56
CA PHE A 27 -27.65 15.54 -3.85
C PHE A 27 -26.89 15.41 -5.17
N LEU A 28 -27.21 16.23 -6.18
CA LEU A 28 -26.53 16.21 -7.48
C LEU A 28 -25.24 17.03 -7.51
N ALA A 29 -25.21 18.19 -6.84
CA ALA A 29 -24.05 19.08 -6.80
C ALA A 29 -22.98 18.60 -5.82
N PHE A 30 -23.39 17.88 -4.77
CA PHE A 30 -22.49 17.29 -3.77
C PHE A 30 -22.72 15.79 -3.70
N PRO A 31 -22.18 15.00 -4.65
CA PRO A 31 -22.15 13.55 -4.49
C PRO A 31 -21.38 13.25 -3.21
N LEU A 32 -22.11 12.86 -2.17
CA LEU A 32 -21.54 12.37 -0.92
C LEU A 32 -20.78 11.08 -1.24
N LYS A 33 -19.48 11.20 -1.51
CA LYS A 33 -18.59 10.05 -1.53
C LYS A 33 -18.51 9.52 -0.10
N ILE A 34 -19.29 8.50 0.18
CA ILE A 34 -19.14 7.74 1.42
C ILE A 34 -17.71 7.21 1.41
N PRO A 35 -16.86 7.57 2.40
CA PRO A 35 -15.50 7.07 2.44
C PRO A 35 -15.56 5.55 2.56
N GLU A 36 -14.90 4.88 1.64
CA GLU A 36 -14.75 3.42 1.69
C GLU A 36 -14.02 3.06 2.98
N LYS A 37 -14.54 2.07 3.70
CA LYS A 37 -13.91 1.59 4.93
C LYS A 37 -12.57 0.91 4.55
N PRO A 38 -11.46 1.19 5.26
CA PRO A 38 -10.20 0.51 4.97
C PRO A 38 -10.31 -1.00 5.26
N PRO A 39 -9.60 -1.85 4.48
CA PRO A 39 -9.65 -3.29 4.67
C PRO A 39 -8.99 -3.67 6.00
N PHE A 40 -9.51 -4.73 6.62
CA PHE A 40 -8.90 -5.35 7.78
C PHE A 40 -8.10 -6.58 7.35
N VAL A 41 -6.81 -6.62 7.68
CA VAL A 41 -5.94 -7.77 7.36
C VAL A 41 -5.28 -8.30 8.62
N LEU A 42 -5.49 -9.58 8.90
CA LEU A 42 -4.66 -10.38 9.78
C LEU A 42 -3.50 -10.94 8.96
N TYR A 43 -2.27 -10.81 9.45
CA TYR A 43 -1.07 -11.18 8.71
C TYR A 43 -0.05 -11.90 9.60
N SER A 44 0.96 -12.49 8.96
CA SER A 44 2.20 -12.90 9.61
C SER A 44 3.39 -12.51 8.76
N VAL A 45 4.52 -12.22 9.40
CA VAL A 45 5.78 -12.02 8.70
C VAL A 45 6.44 -13.37 8.45
N GLY A 46 6.68 -13.69 7.17
CA GLY A 46 7.60 -14.77 6.83
C GLY A 46 9.03 -14.28 6.93
N LYS A 47 9.88 -15.03 7.63
CA LYS A 47 11.31 -14.77 7.70
C LYS A 47 12.05 -15.89 6.98
N GLU A 48 12.16 -15.78 5.66
CA GLU A 48 13.09 -16.59 4.90
C GLU A 48 14.23 -15.69 4.43
N LEU A 49 15.34 -15.76 5.16
CA LEU A 49 16.67 -15.30 4.72
C LEU A 49 17.47 -16.55 4.38
N ASN A 50 17.20 -17.15 3.21
CA ASN A 50 18.06 -18.08 2.43
C ASN A 50 17.23 -19.14 1.69
N SER A 51 17.46 -19.32 0.38
CA SER A 51 17.10 -20.57 -0.28
C SER A 51 17.87 -20.84 -1.59
N CYS A 52 19.17 -21.07 -1.51
CA CYS A 52 19.84 -22.35 -1.85
C CYS A 52 21.37 -22.22 -1.72
N ASN A 53 22.05 -23.33 -1.43
CA ASN A 53 23.51 -23.37 -1.31
C ASN A 53 24.16 -22.90 -2.63
N GLY A 54 24.72 -21.69 -2.64
CA GLY A 54 25.35 -21.06 -3.82
C GLY A 54 24.44 -20.16 -4.67
N CYS A 55 23.22 -19.85 -4.20
CA CYS A 55 22.25 -19.04 -4.93
C CYS A 55 21.95 -17.75 -4.16
N THR A 56 22.48 -16.63 -4.68
CA THR A 56 22.12 -15.22 -4.39
C THR A 56 21.76 -14.84 -2.95
N ASP A 57 22.59 -13.97 -2.35
CA ASP A 57 22.42 -13.24 -1.08
C ASP A 57 21.18 -12.30 -1.06
N ASP A 58 20.00 -12.82 -1.39
CA ASP A 58 18.76 -12.06 -1.53
C ASP A 58 18.19 -11.73 -0.14
N GLN A 59 18.00 -10.43 0.12
CA GLN A 59 17.43 -9.93 1.37
C GLN A 59 15.92 -9.75 1.18
N VAL A 60 15.13 -10.72 1.66
CA VAL A 60 13.68 -10.79 1.36
C VAL A 60 12.85 -10.36 2.56
N VAL A 61 11.81 -9.56 2.30
CA VAL A 61 10.73 -9.26 3.24
C VAL A 61 9.44 -9.90 2.75
N LEU A 62 8.79 -10.74 3.56
CA LEU A 62 7.54 -11.43 3.20
C LEU A 62 6.41 -11.15 4.20
N LEU A 63 5.24 -10.82 3.66
CA LEU A 63 3.98 -10.72 4.39
C LEU A 63 3.02 -11.78 3.87
N ILE A 64 2.45 -12.56 4.79
CA ILE A 64 1.50 -13.63 4.49
C ILE A 64 0.14 -13.22 5.07
N HIS A 65 -0.90 -13.25 4.24
CA HIS A 65 -2.26 -12.95 4.68
C HIS A 65 -2.82 -14.15 5.47
N LYS A 66 -3.19 -13.92 6.71
CA LYS A 66 -3.73 -14.95 7.63
C LYS A 66 -5.25 -14.88 7.80
N GLY A 67 -5.89 -13.79 7.41
CA GLY A 67 -7.36 -13.66 7.41
C GLY A 67 -7.81 -12.21 7.27
N GLY A 68 -9.11 -11.97 7.10
CA GLY A 68 -9.66 -10.62 6.87
C GLY A 68 -10.07 -10.37 5.41
N ASP A 69 -10.15 -9.09 5.05
CA ASP A 69 -10.56 -8.62 3.73
C ASP A 69 -9.43 -8.76 2.71
N CYS A 70 -9.74 -9.19 1.49
CA CYS A 70 -8.79 -9.14 0.38
C CYS A 70 -8.41 -7.70 0.05
N VAL A 71 -7.14 -7.46 -0.26
CA VAL A 71 -6.62 -6.11 -0.54
C VAL A 71 -6.15 -5.98 -1.98
N ASP A 72 -6.68 -4.99 -2.71
CA ASP A 72 -6.14 -4.62 -4.02
C ASP A 72 -4.72 -4.08 -3.86
N VAL A 73 -3.74 -4.82 -4.40
CA VAL A 73 -2.32 -4.55 -4.25
C VAL A 73 -1.92 -3.22 -4.92
N LYS A 74 -2.63 -2.78 -5.96
CA LYS A 74 -2.36 -1.47 -6.60
C LYS A 74 -2.63 -0.30 -5.66
N ARG A 75 -3.53 -0.48 -4.69
CA ARG A 75 -3.88 0.55 -3.71
C ARG A 75 -2.95 0.54 -2.49
N ILE A 76 -2.02 -0.40 -2.43
CA ILE A 76 -1.05 -0.51 -1.34
C ILE A 76 0.17 0.36 -1.67
N THR A 77 0.57 1.14 -0.67
CA THR A 77 1.88 1.78 -0.58
C THR A 77 2.59 1.20 0.64
N ILE A 78 3.86 0.84 0.51
CA ILE A 78 4.68 0.29 1.59
C ILE A 78 5.75 1.31 1.95
N HIS A 79 5.75 1.79 3.18
CA HIS A 79 6.89 2.51 3.73
C HIS A 79 7.79 1.51 4.44
N VAL A 80 9.07 1.56 4.10
CA VAL A 80 10.10 0.67 4.65
C VAL A 80 11.18 1.54 5.26
N ARG A 81 11.42 1.33 6.55
CA ARG A 81 12.43 2.06 7.31
C ARG A 81 13.41 1.05 7.89
N VAL A 82 14.69 1.21 7.59
CA VAL A 82 15.76 0.35 8.11
C VAL A 82 16.50 1.10 9.19
N ILE A 83 16.55 0.47 10.37
CA ILE A 83 17.12 1.04 11.57
C ILE A 83 18.32 0.19 11.99
N ARG A 84 19.46 0.85 12.17
CA ARG A 84 20.70 0.28 12.71
C ARG A 84 21.15 1.12 13.88
N ASP A 85 21.47 0.49 15.00
CA ASP A 85 21.95 1.20 16.21
C ASP A 85 21.03 2.37 16.65
N ASN A 86 19.71 2.18 16.52
CA ASN A 86 18.65 3.18 16.75
C ASN A 86 18.61 4.37 15.78
N GLU A 87 19.39 4.37 14.71
CA GLU A 87 19.38 5.38 13.66
C GLU A 87 18.74 4.87 12.36
N VAL A 88 18.08 5.77 11.64
CA VAL A 88 17.46 5.44 10.34
C VAL A 88 18.53 5.51 9.26
N ILE A 89 18.92 4.36 8.72
CA ILE A 89 19.95 4.30 7.66
C ILE A 89 19.35 4.31 6.25
N ALA A 90 18.07 3.95 6.14
CA ALA A 90 17.32 4.04 4.90
C ALA A 90 15.83 4.19 5.19
N TRP A 91 15.16 5.05 4.42
CA TRP A 91 13.73 5.13 4.37
C TRP A 91 13.29 5.24 2.91
N PHE A 92 12.45 4.32 2.46
CA PHE A 92 11.91 4.34 1.12
C PHE A 92 10.44 3.93 1.10
N LYS A 93 9.77 4.39 0.05
CA LYS A 93 8.38 4.11 -0.25
C LYS A 93 8.31 3.24 -1.51
N LEU A 94 7.45 2.24 -1.48
CA LEU A 94 7.13 1.36 -2.61
C LEU A 94 5.65 1.55 -2.95
N TRP A 95 5.32 1.74 -4.23
CA TRP A 95 3.94 1.90 -4.67
C TRP A 95 3.70 1.26 -6.04
N ASN A 96 2.42 1.07 -6.34
CA ASN A 96 1.93 0.40 -7.54
C ASN A 96 2.66 -0.94 -7.78
N PHE A 97 2.79 -1.69 -6.69
CA PHE A 97 3.55 -2.92 -6.61
C PHE A 97 3.12 -3.90 -7.72
N PRO A 98 4.06 -4.59 -8.40
CA PRO A 98 3.68 -5.50 -9.47
C PRO A 98 2.83 -6.61 -8.89
N TRP A 99 1.71 -6.93 -9.53
CA TRP A 99 0.71 -7.88 -9.02
C TRP A 99 0.41 -8.98 -10.04
N ARG A 100 1.14 -8.98 -11.17
CA ARG A 100 1.01 -9.93 -12.27
C ARG A 100 2.39 -10.26 -12.82
N GLY A 101 2.66 -11.54 -13.12
CA GLY A 101 3.89 -11.96 -13.77
C GLY A 101 4.15 -11.24 -15.09
N ASN A 102 5.43 -11.00 -15.40
CA ASN A 102 5.93 -10.21 -16.53
C ASN A 102 5.61 -8.69 -16.51
N TYR A 103 5.02 -8.15 -15.44
CA TYR A 103 5.04 -6.70 -15.23
C TYR A 103 6.44 -6.30 -14.76
N THR A 104 7.23 -5.74 -15.68
CA THR A 104 8.35 -4.89 -15.27
C THR A 104 7.82 -3.76 -14.39
N LEU A 105 8.65 -3.23 -13.48
CA LEU A 105 8.36 -2.05 -12.64
C LEU A 105 8.18 -0.75 -13.47
N LYS A 106 7.53 -0.81 -14.64
CA LYS A 106 7.33 0.33 -15.54
C LYS A 106 6.39 1.36 -14.93
N ASP A 107 5.41 0.89 -14.16
CA ASP A 107 4.44 1.76 -13.48
C ASP A 107 4.60 1.72 -11.94
N SER A 108 5.36 0.77 -11.42
CA SER A 108 5.70 0.71 -10.00
C SER A 108 6.91 1.60 -9.71
N GLY A 109 7.00 2.11 -8.49
CA GLY A 109 8.04 3.06 -8.15
C GLY A 109 8.64 2.84 -6.78
N VAL A 110 9.88 3.31 -6.66
CA VAL A 110 10.62 3.43 -5.42
C VAL A 110 11.07 4.88 -5.29
N SER A 111 10.78 5.52 -4.16
CA SER A 111 11.25 6.85 -3.80
C SER A 111 11.92 6.75 -2.45
N TYR A 112 13.03 7.47 -2.31
CA TYR A 112 13.66 7.69 -1.03
C TYR A 112 12.90 8.77 -0.30
N LEU A 113 12.80 8.62 1.01
CA LEU A 113 12.26 9.65 1.86
C LEU A 113 13.39 10.34 2.62
N ASP A 114 13.18 11.59 2.99
CA ASP A 114 14.01 12.25 3.98
C ASP A 114 13.87 11.60 5.37
N ASP A 115 14.63 12.11 6.34
CA ASP A 115 14.71 11.52 7.67
C ASP A 115 13.38 11.67 8.44
N ASP A 116 12.53 12.59 7.98
CA ASP A 116 11.19 12.89 8.50
C ASP A 116 10.09 12.07 7.79
N GLY A 117 10.37 11.49 6.62
CA GLY A 117 9.40 10.71 5.84
C GLY A 117 8.48 11.54 4.94
N ASP A 118 8.74 12.84 4.85
CA ASP A 118 7.83 13.84 4.28
C ASP A 118 8.19 14.22 2.85
N THR A 119 9.48 14.18 2.49
CA THR A 119 9.96 14.61 1.17
C THR A 119 10.56 13.46 0.37
N GLU A 120 10.10 13.27 -0.87
CA GLU A 120 10.73 12.34 -1.80
C GLU A 120 12.10 12.89 -2.26
N LYS A 121 13.17 12.17 -1.93
CA LYS A 121 14.54 12.45 -2.38
C LYS A 121 14.82 11.75 -3.70
N SER A 122 15.36 12.50 -4.67
CA SER A 122 15.85 11.93 -5.92
C SER A 122 17.23 11.31 -5.69
N GLU A 123 17.27 10.03 -5.33
CA GLU A 123 18.50 9.23 -5.27
C GLU A 123 18.50 8.18 -6.39
N THR A 124 18.43 8.62 -7.63
CA THR A 124 18.35 7.77 -8.84
C THR A 124 19.48 6.73 -8.96
N ASN A 125 20.58 6.90 -8.23
CA ASN A 125 21.73 5.98 -8.24
C ASN A 125 21.74 4.97 -7.09
N LYS A 126 20.84 5.10 -6.10
CA LYS A 126 20.70 4.13 -5.01
C LYS A 126 19.50 3.26 -5.36
N ILE A 127 19.72 2.14 -6.05
CA ILE A 127 18.63 1.16 -6.27
C ILE A 127 18.71 0.15 -5.13
N ILE A 128 17.88 0.33 -4.10
CA ILE A 128 17.80 -0.57 -2.95
C ILE A 128 16.86 -1.75 -3.20
N ILE A 129 15.90 -1.66 -4.13
CA ILE A 129 15.02 -2.78 -4.44
C ILE A 129 15.59 -3.60 -5.59
N ASP A 130 15.65 -4.92 -5.43
CA ASP A 130 16.06 -5.80 -6.52
C ASP A 130 14.89 -6.14 -7.45
N THR A 131 14.86 -5.41 -8.56
CA THR A 131 13.85 -5.49 -9.61
C THR A 131 14.21 -6.50 -10.70
N ARG A 132 15.38 -7.16 -10.61
CA ARG A 132 15.87 -8.06 -11.66
C ARG A 132 15.05 -9.33 -11.65
N GLY A 133 14.83 -9.88 -12.85
CA GLY A 133 14.29 -11.24 -12.97
C GLY A 133 15.12 -12.22 -12.16
N PRO A 134 14.49 -13.02 -11.30
CA PRO A 134 15.19 -14.05 -10.56
C PRO A 134 15.77 -15.07 -11.54
N SER A 135 16.93 -15.63 -11.23
CA SER A 135 17.33 -16.88 -11.87
C SER A 135 16.46 -18.05 -11.36
N HIS A 136 16.02 -18.05 -10.09
CA HIS A 136 15.52 -19.27 -9.41
C HIS A 136 14.25 -19.14 -8.52
N GLN A 137 13.68 -17.96 -8.26
CA GLN A 137 12.40 -17.82 -7.54
C GLN A 137 11.53 -16.70 -8.11
N PRO A 138 10.34 -16.97 -8.68
CA PRO A 138 9.48 -15.94 -9.27
C PRO A 138 9.08 -14.90 -8.20
N TRP A 139 9.80 -13.78 -8.23
CA TRP A 139 9.41 -12.45 -7.82
C TRP A 139 8.70 -12.36 -6.46
N LEU A 140 9.50 -12.30 -5.40
CA LEU A 140 9.11 -11.85 -4.07
C LEU A 140 8.92 -10.33 -4.12
N GLY A 141 7.83 -9.94 -4.78
CA GLY A 141 7.51 -8.63 -5.38
C GLY A 141 6.10 -8.68 -5.98
N GLU A 142 5.70 -9.88 -6.41
CA GLU A 142 4.47 -10.13 -7.13
C GLU A 142 3.52 -10.89 -6.20
N LEU A 143 2.21 -10.64 -6.29
CA LEU A 143 1.28 -11.74 -6.06
C LEU A 143 1.82 -12.88 -6.91
N ALA A 144 2.31 -13.95 -6.26
CA ALA A 144 2.94 -15.07 -6.94
C ALA A 144 2.11 -15.37 -8.20
N GLU A 145 2.77 -15.50 -9.37
CA GLU A 145 2.15 -15.71 -10.70
C GLU A 145 0.91 -16.63 -10.68
N ARG A 146 0.89 -17.56 -9.72
CA ARG A 146 -0.21 -18.43 -9.35
C ARG A 146 -1.59 -17.75 -9.20
N TYR A 147 -1.68 -16.51 -8.75
CA TYR A 147 -2.96 -15.85 -8.42
C TYR A 147 -3.33 -14.77 -9.44
N GLY A 148 -2.41 -13.88 -9.80
CA GLY A 148 -2.48 -13.00 -10.98
C GLY A 148 -3.72 -12.08 -11.12
N ASP A 149 -4.53 -11.96 -10.08
CA ASP A 149 -5.82 -11.26 -10.08
C ASP A 149 -5.75 -9.85 -9.50
N GLY A 150 -4.64 -9.50 -8.83
CA GLY A 150 -4.40 -8.17 -8.27
C GLY A 150 -4.82 -8.02 -6.82
N PHE A 151 -5.38 -9.08 -6.21
CA PHE A 151 -5.85 -9.07 -4.84
C PHE A 151 -4.95 -9.92 -3.96
N TRP A 152 -4.63 -9.42 -2.78
CA TRP A 152 -3.94 -10.14 -1.73
C TRP A 152 -4.97 -10.66 -0.72
N CYS A 153 -5.24 -11.95 -0.77
CA CYS A 153 -6.25 -12.66 -0.01
C CYS A 153 -5.63 -13.68 0.97
N MET A 154 -6.46 -14.24 1.87
CA MET A 154 -6.02 -15.22 2.86
C MET A 154 -5.26 -16.41 2.23
N GLY A 155 -4.08 -16.70 2.79
CA GLY A 155 -3.19 -17.76 2.33
C GLY A 155 -2.17 -17.29 1.29
N GLU A 156 -2.34 -16.09 0.74
CA GLU A 156 -1.42 -15.52 -0.24
C GLU A 156 -0.33 -14.68 0.42
N GLN A 157 0.71 -14.40 -0.35
CA GLN A 157 1.89 -13.69 0.10
C GLN A 157 2.26 -12.56 -0.85
N ILE A 158 2.75 -11.47 -0.28
CA ILE A 158 3.42 -10.37 -0.97
C ILE A 158 4.77 -10.14 -0.29
N GLY A 159 5.76 -9.67 -1.03
CA GLY A 159 7.07 -9.37 -0.48
C GLY A 159 7.86 -8.46 -1.39
N PHE A 160 9.01 -7.96 -0.95
CA PHE A 160 10.00 -7.30 -1.83
C PHE A 160 11.39 -7.85 -1.52
N ARG A 161 12.32 -7.65 -2.45
CA ARG A 161 13.74 -7.91 -2.26
C ARG A 161 14.52 -6.62 -2.10
N ILE A 162 15.32 -6.55 -1.06
CA ILE A 162 16.35 -5.54 -0.86
C ILE A 162 17.64 -6.05 -1.53
N LYS A 163 18.20 -5.22 -2.41
CA LYS A 163 19.43 -5.47 -3.12
C LYS A 163 20.60 -5.24 -2.17
N LYS A 164 21.36 -6.28 -1.85
CA LYS A 164 22.55 -6.22 -0.97
C LYS A 164 23.54 -5.11 -1.35
N THR A 165 23.76 -4.89 -2.66
CA THR A 165 24.67 -3.81 -3.13
C THR A 165 24.12 -2.40 -2.90
N GLY A 166 22.80 -2.25 -2.70
CA GLY A 166 22.16 -0.96 -2.43
C GLY A 166 22.03 -0.70 -0.93
N LEU A 167 21.66 -1.73 -0.16
CA LEU A 167 21.61 -1.72 1.30
C LEU A 167 21.90 -3.13 1.79
N ASP A 168 22.95 -3.27 2.59
CA ASP A 168 23.32 -4.55 3.20
C ASP A 168 22.76 -4.62 4.63
N LEU A 169 21.70 -5.41 4.81
CA LEU A 169 21.12 -5.68 6.13
C LEU A 169 22.07 -6.51 7.00
N GLN A 170 22.35 -6.00 8.20
CA GLN A 170 23.26 -6.61 9.17
C GLN A 170 22.50 -7.24 10.33
N TYR A 171 23.12 -8.20 11.02
CA TYR A 171 22.61 -8.69 12.29
C TYR A 171 22.29 -7.53 13.25
N GLY A 172 21.09 -7.55 13.84
CA GLY A 172 20.63 -6.50 14.75
C GLY A 172 19.84 -5.37 14.07
N ASP A 173 19.92 -5.22 12.75
CA ASP A 173 19.09 -4.26 12.02
C ASP A 173 17.61 -4.55 12.24
N THR A 174 16.81 -3.48 12.25
CA THR A 174 15.35 -3.56 12.31
C THR A 174 14.75 -2.97 11.05
N VAL A 175 13.94 -3.76 10.35
CA VAL A 175 13.13 -3.31 9.21
C VAL A 175 11.72 -3.02 9.72
N GLU A 176 11.35 -1.74 9.77
CA GLU A 176 9.98 -1.33 10.04
C GLU A 176 9.20 -1.23 8.74
N LEU A 177 8.00 -1.83 8.72
CA LEU A 177 7.09 -1.82 7.59
C LEU A 177 5.81 -1.11 7.97
N THR A 178 5.32 -0.24 7.10
CA THR A 178 3.96 0.31 7.20
C THR A 178 3.26 0.12 5.86
N LEU A 179 2.23 -0.71 5.81
CA LEU A 179 1.34 -0.79 4.64
C LEU A 179 0.22 0.23 4.79
N ILE A 180 0.09 1.06 3.77
CA ILE A 180 -0.90 2.12 3.65
C ILE A 180 -1.79 1.78 2.46
N TRP A 181 -3.09 1.69 2.71
CA TRP A 181 -4.11 1.51 1.70
C TRP A 181 -4.69 2.87 1.25
N ASP A 182 -4.86 3.03 -0.05
CA ASP A 182 -5.40 4.23 -0.72
C ASP A 182 -4.68 5.54 -0.33
N SER A 183 -3.39 5.43 0.05
CA SER A 183 -2.57 6.52 0.59
C SER A 183 -3.11 7.19 1.87
N LYS A 184 -4.06 6.57 2.57
CA LYS A 184 -4.80 7.22 3.69
C LYS A 184 -4.89 6.38 4.94
N SER A 185 -4.88 5.06 4.81
CA SER A 185 -5.17 4.18 5.94
C SER A 185 -4.06 3.19 6.16
N VAL A 186 -3.43 3.25 7.33
CA VAL A 186 -2.48 2.21 7.75
C VAL A 186 -3.26 0.95 8.06
N ILE A 187 -2.94 -0.14 7.35
CA ILE A 187 -3.56 -1.45 7.53
C ILE A 187 -2.62 -2.44 8.23
N ILE A 188 -1.31 -2.24 8.13
CA ILE A 188 -0.29 -3.04 8.81
C ILE A 188 0.86 -2.14 9.27
N ARG A 189 1.35 -2.34 10.49
CA ARG A 189 2.61 -1.77 10.99
C ARG A 189 3.40 -2.86 11.72
N GLU A 190 4.63 -3.10 11.28
CA GLU A 190 5.42 -4.25 11.74
C GLU A 190 6.90 -3.92 11.90
N ARG A 191 7.59 -4.62 12.80
CA ARG A 191 9.04 -4.48 13.03
C ARG A 191 9.72 -5.83 12.96
N ILE A 192 10.60 -6.00 11.97
CA ILE A 192 11.30 -7.26 11.73
C ILE A 192 12.76 -7.08 12.11
N ARG A 193 13.23 -7.85 13.10
CA ARG A 193 14.66 -7.90 13.44
C ARG A 193 15.41 -8.87 12.55
N VAL A 194 16.56 -8.47 12.05
CA VAL A 194 17.55 -9.34 11.42
C VAL A 194 18.22 -10.14 12.54
N LEU A 195 18.10 -11.47 12.51
CA LEU A 195 18.55 -12.36 13.60
C LEU A 195 19.70 -13.29 13.18
N SER A 196 20.15 -13.16 11.95
CA SER A 196 21.30 -13.84 11.39
C SER A 196 21.87 -12.93 10.32
N ASP A 197 23.19 -12.91 10.17
CA ASP A 197 23.79 -12.27 9.01
C ASP A 197 23.17 -12.87 7.75
N VAL A 198 22.85 -11.99 6.80
CA VAL A 198 22.52 -12.44 5.46
C VAL A 198 23.86 -12.79 4.81
N PRO A 199 24.14 -14.07 4.52
CA PRO A 199 25.43 -14.47 3.94
C PRO A 199 25.74 -13.67 2.69
#